data_AF-A0A2E9UXF7-F1
#
_entry.id   AF-A0A2E9UXF7-F1
#
_cell.length_a   1.000
_cell.length_b   1.000
_cell.length_c   1.000
_cell.angle_alpha   90.00
_cell.angle_beta   90.00
_cell.angle_gamma   90.00
#
_symmetry.space_group_name_H-M   'P 1'
#
loop_
_entity.id
_entity.type
_entity.pdbx_description
1 polymer ?
#
loop_
_entity_poly.entity_id
_entity_poly.type
_entity_poly.pdbx_seq_one_letter_code
_entity_poly.pdbx_strand_id
1 'polypeptide(L)'
;MAEPLDKEQVQKLLDDSPYIGFMKLEVISMNLEEDTIVIRMPMRPEFERRRGTGQYHGGAIAALIDIAGDYALVMKVGGGVPTINFRVDFLRPGTNTS
;
A
#
# COMPACT_ATOMS: atom_id res chain seq x y z
N MET A 1 -10.45 17.04 13.69
CA MET A 1 -9.81 16.25 12.63
C MET A 1 -8.44 16.87 12.41
N ALA A 2 -7.42 16.06 12.16
CA ALA A 2 -6.10 16.61 11.85
C ALA A 2 -6.12 17.20 10.42
N GLU A 3 -5.09 17.98 10.10
CA GLU A 3 -4.94 18.57 8.76
C GLU A 3 -4.67 17.45 7.72
N PRO A 4 -5.10 17.64 6.46
CA PRO A 4 -4.69 16.76 5.36
C PRO A 4 -3.17 16.68 5.26
N LEU A 5 -2.69 15.51 4.86
CA LEU A 5 -1.26 15.22 4.75
C LEU A 5 -0.78 15.44 3.32
N ASP A 6 0.42 15.98 3.18
CA ASP A 6 1.15 15.99 1.92
C ASP A 6 1.80 14.62 1.61
N LYS A 7 2.38 14.51 0.42
CA LYS A 7 2.97 13.27 -0.07
C LYS A 7 4.14 12.80 0.80
N GLU A 8 4.99 13.72 1.23
CA GLU A 8 6.17 13.44 2.04
C GLU A 8 5.78 12.94 3.43
N GLN A 9 4.74 13.53 4.03
CA GLN A 9 4.17 13.09 5.30
C GLN A 9 3.57 11.70 5.20
N VAL A 10 2.80 11.42 4.14
CA VAL A 10 2.24 10.09 3.91
C VAL A 10 3.35 9.05 3.72
N GLN A 11 4.36 9.35 2.90
CA GLN A 11 5.52 8.46 2.72
C GLN A 11 6.21 8.19 4.06
N LYS A 12 6.41 9.22 4.89
CA LYS A 12 7.01 9.07 6.21
C LYS A 12 6.20 8.13 7.11
N LEU A 13 4.87 8.23 7.09
CA LEU A 13 4.01 7.32 7.87
C LEU A 13 4.15 5.87 7.41
N LEU A 14 4.24 5.62 6.10
CA LEU A 14 4.49 4.28 5.56
C LEU A 14 5.85 3.74 6.03
N ASP A 15 6.89 4.57 6.01
CA ASP A 15 8.25 4.19 6.41
C ASP A 15 8.41 3.95 7.92
N ASP A 16 7.69 4.72 8.76
CA ASP A 16 7.76 4.63 10.22
C ASP A 16 7.07 3.36 10.77
N SER A 17 6.10 2.78 10.05
CA SER A 17 5.43 1.54 10.45
C SER A 17 6.37 0.34 10.20
N PRO A 18 6.74 -0.48 11.20
CA PRO A 18 7.73 -1.55 11.00
C PRO A 18 7.34 -2.57 9.92
N TYR A 19 6.05 -2.92 9.85
CA TYR A 19 5.54 -3.86 8.84
C TYR A 19 5.50 -3.21 7.45
N ILE A 20 4.98 -1.99 7.35
CA ILE A 20 4.84 -1.29 6.06
C ILE A 20 6.22 -0.83 5.53
N GLY A 21 7.09 -0.32 6.40
CA GLY A 21 8.47 0.05 6.08
C GLY A 21 9.33 -1.14 5.66
N PHE A 22 9.01 -2.36 6.13
CA PHE A 22 9.58 -3.59 5.58
C PHE A 22 9.13 -3.81 4.13
N MET A 23 7.92 -3.40 3.73
CA MET A 23 7.41 -3.56 2.36
C MET A 23 8.06 -2.61 1.34
N LYS A 24 8.72 -1.53 1.80
CA LYS A 24 9.35 -0.50 0.95
C LYS A 24 8.38 0.08 -0.09
N LEU A 25 7.18 0.43 0.38
CA LEU A 25 6.16 1.04 -0.47
C LEU A 25 6.55 2.47 -0.86
N GLU A 26 6.24 2.83 -2.09
CA GLU A 26 6.50 4.16 -2.64
C GLU A 26 5.18 4.87 -2.96
N VAL A 27 4.95 6.05 -2.39
CA VAL A 27 3.87 6.94 -2.83
C VAL A 27 4.28 7.54 -4.17
N ILE A 28 3.54 7.22 -5.24
CA ILE A 28 3.81 7.74 -6.58
C ILE A 28 3.12 9.09 -6.77
N SER A 29 1.83 9.16 -6.44
CA SER A 29 1.02 10.38 -6.53
C SER A 29 -0.16 10.34 -5.55
N MET A 30 -0.70 11.52 -5.23
CA MET A 30 -1.95 11.69 -4.48
C MET A 30 -2.79 12.79 -5.10
N ASN A 31 -4.11 12.69 -4.93
CA ASN A 31 -5.07 13.75 -5.22
C ASN A 31 -6.12 13.80 -4.10
N LEU A 32 -6.07 14.87 -3.31
CA LEU A 32 -6.97 15.13 -2.18
C LEU A 32 -8.41 15.45 -2.61
N GLU A 33 -8.61 15.98 -3.82
CA GLU A 33 -9.94 16.31 -4.33
C GLU A 33 -10.67 15.07 -4.85
N GLU A 34 -9.92 14.16 -5.47
CA GLU A 34 -10.45 12.91 -6.04
C GLU A 34 -10.43 11.73 -5.05
N ASP A 35 -9.89 11.93 -3.84
CA ASP A 35 -9.67 10.87 -2.85
C ASP A 35 -8.85 9.69 -3.41
N THR A 36 -7.82 9.99 -4.21
CA THR A 36 -6.96 8.97 -4.85
C THR A 36 -5.52 9.01 -4.36
N ILE A 37 -4.94 7.82 -4.18
CA ILE A 37 -3.51 7.62 -3.93
C ILE A 37 -2.99 6.49 -4.82
N VAL A 38 -1.78 6.64 -5.34
CA VAL A 38 -1.08 5.60 -6.10
C VAL A 38 0.12 5.16 -5.29
N ILE A 39 0.13 3.90 -4.85
CA ILE A 39 1.22 3.29 -4.10
C ILE A 39 1.82 2.15 -4.93
N ARG A 40 3.15 2.12 -5.04
CA ARG A 40 3.89 1.03 -5.66
C ARG A 40 4.50 0.14 -4.57
N MET A 41 4.37 -1.17 -4.74
CA MET A 41 5.17 -2.16 -4.02
C MET A 41 6.25 -2.70 -4.96
N PRO A 42 7.55 -2.52 -4.66
CA PRO A 42 8.62 -3.12 -5.45
C PRO A 42 8.65 -4.64 -5.24
N MET A 43 8.86 -5.38 -6.33
CA MET A 43 9.03 -6.83 -6.25
C MET A 43 10.34 -7.15 -5.52
N ARG A 44 10.24 -8.04 -4.52
CA ARG A 44 11.38 -8.51 -3.74
C ARG A 44 11.27 -10.02 -3.49
N PRO A 45 12.40 -10.72 -3.30
CA PRO A 45 12.41 -12.16 -3.04
C PRO A 45 11.50 -12.59 -1.89
N GLU A 46 11.38 -11.77 -0.84
CA GLU A 46 10.56 -12.05 0.34
C GLU A 46 9.05 -12.00 0.05
N PHE A 47 8.64 -11.37 -1.06
CA PHE A 47 7.23 -11.29 -1.46
C PHE A 47 6.84 -12.34 -2.48
N GLU A 48 7.78 -13.19 -2.91
CA GLU A 48 7.46 -14.23 -3.86
C GLU A 48 6.58 -15.33 -3.26
N ARG A 49 5.66 -15.86 -4.07
CA ARG A 49 4.85 -17.03 -3.74
C ARG A 49 5.71 -18.28 -3.55
N ARG A 50 6.74 -18.40 -4.39
CA ARG A 50 7.77 -19.45 -4.34
C ARG A 50 9.08 -18.82 -4.80
N ARG A 51 10.19 -19.25 -4.19
CA ARG A 51 11.53 -18.73 -4.50
C ARG A 51 11.84 -18.84 -5.99
N GLY A 52 12.29 -17.73 -6.59
CA GLY A 52 12.72 -17.58 -7.97
C GLY A 52 11.60 -17.41 -9.00
N THR A 53 10.33 -17.29 -8.59
CA THR A 53 9.23 -17.25 -9.58
C THR A 53 8.85 -15.85 -10.04
N GLY A 54 9.31 -14.78 -9.37
CA GLY A 54 8.87 -13.40 -9.65
C GLY A 54 7.34 -13.23 -9.57
N GLN A 55 6.66 -14.11 -8.83
CA GLN A 55 5.21 -14.09 -8.64
C GLN A 55 4.94 -13.63 -7.23
N TYR A 56 4.15 -12.58 -7.05
CA TYR A 56 3.75 -12.17 -5.72
C TYR A 56 2.94 -13.25 -4.98
N HIS A 57 3.24 -13.41 -3.69
CA HIS A 57 2.37 -14.11 -2.77
C HIS A 57 1.07 -13.31 -2.57
N GLY A 58 -0.07 -14.01 -2.51
CA GLY A 58 -1.39 -13.36 -2.36
C GLY A 58 -1.47 -12.48 -1.11
N GLY A 59 -0.80 -12.87 -0.02
CA GLY A 59 -0.71 -12.07 1.20
C GLY A 59 0.00 -10.72 1.02
N ALA A 60 1.05 -10.65 0.19
CA ALA A 60 1.74 -9.38 -0.08
C ALA A 60 0.84 -8.44 -0.90
N ILE A 61 0.12 -8.97 -1.89
CA ILE A 61 -0.86 -8.22 -2.67
C ILE A 61 -2.01 -7.72 -1.78
N ALA A 62 -2.55 -8.59 -0.92
CA ALA A 62 -3.64 -8.22 -0.02
C ALA A 62 -3.23 -7.12 0.97
N ALA A 63 -2.00 -7.19 1.52
CA ALA A 63 -1.45 -6.15 2.36
C ALA A 63 -1.32 -4.81 1.61
N LEU A 64 -0.83 -4.81 0.36
CA LEU A 64 -0.79 -3.59 -0.46
C LEU A 64 -2.18 -2.99 -0.68
N ILE A 65 -3.19 -3.83 -0.96
CA ILE A 65 -4.58 -3.37 -1.18
C ILE A 65 -5.15 -2.74 0.09
N ASP A 66 -4.95 -3.37 1.25
CA ASP A 66 -5.38 -2.85 2.55
C ASP A 66 -4.72 -1.49 2.83
N ILE A 67 -3.39 -1.41 2.71
CA ILE A 67 -2.62 -0.18 2.95
C ILE A 67 -3.04 0.93 1.98
N ALA A 68 -3.23 0.63 0.70
CA ALA A 68 -3.67 1.63 -0.27
C ALA A 68 -5.08 2.17 0.05
N GLY A 69 -5.99 1.30 0.49
CA GLY A 69 -7.35 1.68 0.90
C GLY A 69 -7.36 2.54 2.17
N ASP A 70 -6.59 2.14 3.18
CA ASP A 70 -6.40 2.91 4.43
C ASP A 70 -5.82 4.30 4.13
N TYR A 71 -4.73 4.35 3.35
CA TYR A 71 -4.03 5.61 3.09
C TYR A 71 -4.76 6.59 2.16
N ALA A 72 -5.71 6.11 1.36
CA ALA A 72 -6.63 6.99 0.64
C ALA A 72 -7.50 7.83 1.59
N LEU A 73 -7.76 7.33 2.81
CA LEU A 73 -8.46 8.06 3.85
C LEU A 73 -7.49 8.81 4.78
N VAL A 74 -6.40 8.18 5.21
CA VAL A 74 -5.40 8.78 6.12
C VAL A 74 -4.88 10.12 5.59
N MET A 75 -4.63 10.23 4.29
CA MET A 75 -4.16 11.48 3.68
C MET A 75 -5.12 12.66 3.87
N LYS A 76 -6.42 12.40 4.09
CA LYS A 76 -7.45 13.43 4.28
C LYS A 76 -7.78 13.68 5.76
N VAL A 77 -7.80 12.61 6.57
CA VAL A 77 -8.19 12.72 7.99
C VAL A 77 -7.02 13.04 8.92
N GLY A 78 -5.78 12.88 8.44
CA GLY A 78 -4.54 13.17 9.16
C GLY A 78 -4.26 12.25 10.36
N GLY A 79 -4.84 11.05 10.37
CA GLY A 79 -4.72 10.08 11.46
C GLY A 79 -5.10 8.66 11.03
N GLY A 80 -4.78 7.66 11.87
CA GLY A 80 -5.01 6.25 11.54
C GLY A 80 -6.49 5.90 11.48
N VAL A 81 -6.90 5.17 10.43
CA VAL A 81 -8.25 4.62 10.30
C VAL A 81 -8.20 3.09 10.27
N PRO A 82 -8.64 2.39 11.32
CA PRO A 82 -8.52 0.94 11.36
C PRO A 82 -9.42 0.28 10.31
N THR A 83 -8.84 -0.56 9.46
CA THR A 83 -9.62 -1.43 8.56
C THR A 83 -10.52 -2.36 9.37
N ILE A 84 -11.83 -2.19 9.22
CA ILE A 84 -12.82 -3.08 9.86
C ILE A 84 -12.97 -4.38 9.07
N ASN A 85 -13.04 -4.27 7.75
CA ASN A 85 -13.15 -5.39 6.83
C ASN A 85 -12.72 -4.97 5.43
N PHE A 86 -12.08 -5.87 4.69
CA PHE A 86 -11.86 -5.73 3.26
C PHE A 86 -11.89 -7.10 2.59
N ARG A 87 -12.08 -7.11 1.26
CA ARG A 87 -12.14 -8.32 0.45
C ARG A 87 -11.20 -8.17 -0.74
N VAL A 88 -10.47 -9.24 -1.05
CA VAL A 88 -9.61 -9.32 -2.23
C VAL A 88 -10.08 -10.46 -3.13
N ASP A 89 -10.41 -10.13 -4.37
CA ASP A 89 -10.69 -11.09 -5.43
C ASP A 89 -9.49 -11.16 -6.39
N PHE A 90 -8.74 -12.26 -6.35
CA PHE A 90 -7.56 -12.45 -7.19
C PHE A 90 -7.97 -12.89 -8.60
N LEU A 91 -7.73 -12.03 -9.59
CA LEU A 91 -8.17 -12.28 -10.98
C LEU A 91 -7.15 -13.05 -11.82
N ARG A 92 -5.86 -12.87 -11.53
CA ARG A 92 -4.75 -13.52 -12.25
C ARG A 92 -3.49 -13.59 -11.39
N PRO A 93 -2.50 -14.43 -11.73
CA PRO A 93 -1.18 -14.38 -11.11
C PRO A 93 -0.54 -12.99 -11.20
N GLY A 94 -0.04 -12.49 -10.07
CA GLY A 94 0.73 -11.25 -9.98
C GLY A 94 2.19 -11.48 -10.37
N THR A 95 2.44 -11.69 -11.66
CA THR A 95 3.77 -11.82 -12.28
C THR A 95 3.98 -10.71 -13.30
N ASN A 96 5.24 -10.34 -13.57
CA ASN A 96 5.62 -9.36 -14.61
C ASN A 96 4.83 -8.05 -14.50
N THR A 97 4.64 -7.55 -13.28
CA THR A 97 3.96 -6.29 -13.01
C THR A 97 4.98 -5.16 -13.10
N SER A 98 4.84 -4.29 -14.11
CA SER A 98 5.60 -3.05 -14.29
C SER A 98 4.97 -1.88 -13.56
#